data_AF-A0A947VLE8-F1
#
_entry.id   AF-A0A947VLE8-F1
#
_cell.length_a   1.000
_cell.length_b   1.000
_cell.length_c   1.000
_cell.angle_alpha   90.00
_cell.angle_beta   90.00
_cell.angle_gamma   90.00
#
_symmetry.space_group_name_H-M   'P 1'
#
loop_
_entity.id
_entity.type
_entity.pdbx_description
1 polymer ?
#
loop_
_entity_poly.entity_id
_entity_poly.type
_entity_poly.pdbx_seq_one_letter_code
_entity_poly.pdbx_strand_id
1 'polypeptide(L)'
;MELNERMKTILTAVVHRYITTAEPVSSAIIAQNYNLNLSTATIRHEMYLLEKNDYLWQPHTSSGRIPTDKGYRFYVDNLMVKNYLKEEEKREIIQIYKKSKEFEETMKITSQLLSKLTDNIGVVLSPVIYNDIVRNIQFVPVGNSRVLTILVTGTGLVCQKLINIS
;
A
#
# COMPACT_ATOMS: atom_id res chain seq x y z
N MET A 1 -13.85 19.18 -14.91
CA MET A 1 -15.23 19.27 -14.39
C MET A 1 -15.20 18.79 -12.95
N GLU A 2 -15.69 19.59 -12.02
CA GLU A 2 -15.74 19.20 -10.61
C GLU A 2 -16.96 18.28 -10.41
N LEU A 3 -16.76 17.12 -9.77
CA LEU A 3 -17.87 16.23 -9.44
C LEU A 3 -18.78 16.91 -8.42
N ASN A 4 -20.08 16.89 -8.65
CA ASN A 4 -21.02 17.38 -7.63
C ASN A 4 -21.07 16.41 -6.44
N GLU A 5 -21.59 16.86 -5.30
CA GLU A 5 -21.65 16.05 -4.07
C GLU A 5 -22.37 14.73 -4.25
N ARG A 6 -23.45 14.70 -5.05
CA ARG A 6 -24.21 13.48 -5.32
C ARG A 6 -23.38 12.45 -6.10
N MET A 7 -22.69 12.90 -7.15
CA MET A 7 -21.79 12.06 -7.93
C MET A 7 -20.62 11.56 -7.08
N LYS A 8 -20.07 12.38 -6.18
CA LYS A 8 -19.06 11.96 -5.20
C LYS A 8 -19.61 10.85 -4.30
N THR A 9 -20.82 11.02 -3.74
CA THR A 9 -21.44 9.99 -2.89
C THR A 9 -21.68 8.68 -3.64
N ILE A 10 -22.17 8.75 -4.88
CA ILE A 10 -22.40 7.55 -5.71
C ILE A 10 -21.08 6.88 -6.09
N LEU A 11 -20.06 7.67 -6.46
CA LEU A 11 -18.72 7.14 -6.75
C LEU A 11 -18.12 6.43 -5.54
N THR A 12 -18.21 7.04 -4.35
CA THR A 12 -17.81 6.41 -3.08
C THR A 12 -18.51 5.08 -2.85
N ALA A 13 -19.83 5.04 -3.03
CA ALA A 13 -20.62 3.82 -2.81
C ALA A 13 -20.27 2.71 -3.83
N VAL A 14 -20.04 3.08 -5.09
CA VAL A 14 -19.63 2.13 -6.14
C VAL A 14 -18.22 1.60 -5.88
N VAL A 15 -17.25 2.46 -5.61
CA VAL A 15 -15.87 2.04 -5.31
C VAL A 15 -15.85 1.15 -4.08
N HIS A 16 -16.49 1.56 -2.98
CA HIS A 16 -16.55 0.78 -1.75
C HIS A 16 -17.19 -0.59 -1.96
N ARG A 17 -18.32 -0.66 -2.67
CA ARG A 17 -18.96 -1.95 -2.97
C ARG A 17 -18.04 -2.84 -3.83
N TYR A 18 -17.41 -2.27 -4.85
CA TYR A 18 -16.57 -3.04 -5.77
C TYR A 18 -15.30 -3.57 -5.10
N ILE A 19 -14.63 -2.79 -4.24
CA ILE A 19 -13.44 -3.30 -3.50
C ILE A 19 -13.80 -4.41 -2.51
N THR A 20 -15.03 -4.44 -2.01
CA THR A 20 -15.50 -5.47 -1.07
C THR A 20 -15.96 -6.74 -1.79
N THR A 21 -16.58 -6.64 -2.97
CA THR A 21 -17.21 -7.81 -3.63
C THR A 21 -16.56 -8.23 -4.93
N ALA A 22 -15.73 -7.40 -5.54
CA ALA A 22 -15.17 -7.59 -6.89
C ALA A 22 -16.26 -7.82 -7.99
N GLU A 23 -17.47 -7.32 -7.76
CA GLU A 23 -18.61 -7.48 -8.69
C GLU A 23 -19.08 -6.14 -9.26
N PRO A 24 -19.43 -6.06 -10.56
CA PRO A 24 -19.99 -4.86 -11.15
C PRO A 24 -21.22 -4.33 -10.40
N VAL A 25 -21.21 -3.04 -10.07
CA VAL A 25 -22.20 -2.45 -9.16
C VAL A 25 -23.37 -1.86 -9.94
N SER A 26 -24.60 -2.28 -9.63
CA SER A 26 -25.81 -1.74 -10.27
C SER A 26 -26.41 -0.59 -9.47
N SER A 27 -27.19 0.28 -10.14
CA SER A 27 -27.90 1.36 -9.45
C SER A 27 -28.91 0.84 -8.41
N ALA A 28 -29.46 -0.35 -8.61
CA ALA A 28 -30.36 -1.01 -7.66
C ALA A 28 -29.62 -1.43 -6.38
N ILE A 29 -28.40 -1.96 -6.50
CA ILE A 29 -27.54 -2.31 -5.34
C ILE A 29 -27.25 -1.04 -4.53
N ILE A 30 -26.90 0.07 -5.18
CA ILE A 30 -26.64 1.34 -4.48
C ILE A 30 -27.90 1.86 -3.77
N ALA A 31 -29.04 1.86 -4.47
CA ALA A 31 -30.31 2.33 -3.91
C ALA A 31 -30.74 1.58 -2.64
N GLN A 32 -30.50 0.27 -2.60
CA GLN A 32 -30.89 -0.59 -1.46
C GLN A 32 -29.93 -0.52 -0.27
N ASN A 33 -28.63 -0.33 -0.52
CA ASN A 33 -27.60 -0.52 0.52
C ASN A 33 -27.05 0.79 1.11
N TYR A 34 -27.25 1.93 0.45
CA TYR A 34 -26.60 3.19 0.83
C TYR A 34 -27.56 4.32 1.26
N ASN A 35 -28.87 4.05 1.36
CA ASN A 35 -29.91 4.99 1.85
C ASN A 35 -29.76 6.45 1.35
N LEU A 36 -29.46 6.62 0.05
CA LEU A 36 -29.13 7.94 -0.50
C LEU A 36 -30.34 8.86 -0.71
N ASN A 37 -31.56 8.46 -0.34
CA ASN A 37 -32.81 9.15 -0.67
C ASN A 37 -32.96 9.48 -2.17
N LEU A 38 -32.40 8.63 -3.04
CA LEU A 38 -32.46 8.77 -4.49
C LEU A 38 -33.17 7.57 -5.12
N SER A 39 -33.90 7.83 -6.20
CA SER A 39 -34.49 6.75 -7.00
C SER A 39 -33.41 5.98 -7.77
N THR A 40 -33.67 4.71 -8.07
CA THR A 40 -32.80 3.88 -8.93
C THR A 40 -32.55 4.50 -10.30
N ALA A 41 -33.53 5.22 -10.85
CA ALA A 41 -33.42 5.94 -12.12
C ALA A 41 -32.43 7.12 -12.01
N THR A 42 -32.51 7.90 -10.93
CA THR A 42 -31.58 8.99 -10.66
C THR A 42 -30.16 8.46 -10.50
N ILE A 43 -29.96 7.41 -9.70
CA ILE A 43 -28.62 6.80 -9.52
C ILE A 43 -28.08 6.28 -10.85
N ARG A 44 -28.91 5.63 -11.68
CA ARG A 44 -28.49 5.17 -13.02
C ARG A 44 -28.01 6.32 -13.90
N HIS A 45 -28.71 7.47 -13.85
CA HIS A 45 -28.31 8.65 -14.60
C HIS A 45 -26.96 9.22 -14.11
N GLU A 46 -26.78 9.36 -12.80
CA GLU A 46 -25.52 9.85 -12.23
C GLU A 46 -24.35 8.90 -12.53
N MET A 47 -24.58 7.58 -12.47
CA MET A 47 -23.58 6.57 -12.87
C MET A 47 -23.21 6.68 -14.35
N TYR A 48 -24.18 6.98 -15.23
CA TYR A 48 -23.92 7.26 -16.64
C TYR A 48 -23.09 8.54 -16.83
N LEU A 49 -23.35 9.60 -16.03
CA LEU A 49 -22.51 10.80 -16.05
C LEU A 49 -21.09 10.51 -15.56
N LEU A 50 -20.93 9.73 -14.50
CA LEU A 50 -19.63 9.28 -14.02
C LEU A 50 -18.87 8.47 -15.09
N GLU A 51 -19.58 7.64 -15.85
CA GLU A 51 -19.01 6.89 -16.98
C GLU A 51 -18.57 7.82 -18.12
N LYS A 52 -19.40 8.79 -18.51
CA LYS A 52 -19.02 9.81 -19.51
C LYS A 52 -17.82 10.65 -19.10
N ASN A 53 -17.60 10.79 -17.80
CA ASN A 53 -16.45 11.49 -17.24
C ASN A 53 -15.28 10.55 -16.90
N ASP A 54 -15.30 9.30 -17.34
CA ASP A 54 -14.22 8.32 -17.19
C ASP A 54 -13.92 7.92 -15.73
N TYR A 55 -14.86 8.11 -14.80
CA TYR A 55 -14.72 7.64 -13.41
C TYR A 55 -15.22 6.21 -13.22
N LEU A 56 -16.18 5.81 -14.04
CA LEU A 56 -16.75 4.47 -14.06
C LEU A 56 -16.70 3.92 -15.49
N TRP A 57 -16.78 2.61 -15.63
CA TRP A 57 -16.96 1.97 -16.93
C TRP A 57 -17.90 0.78 -16.81
N GLN A 58 -18.60 0.47 -17.90
CA GLN A 58 -19.53 -0.65 -18.00
C GLN A 58 -18.90 -1.79 -18.82
N PRO A 59 -18.55 -2.94 -18.21
CA PRO A 59 -17.89 -4.05 -18.93
C PRO A 59 -18.72 -4.65 -20.06
N HIS A 60 -20.02 -4.85 -19.83
CA HIS A 60 -20.97 -5.35 -20.81
C HIS A 60 -22.29 -4.60 -20.71
N THR A 61 -23.08 -4.58 -21.80
CA THR A 61 -24.32 -3.79 -21.96
C THR A 61 -25.38 -4.05 -20.88
N SER A 62 -25.37 -5.20 -20.22
CA SER A 62 -26.28 -5.57 -19.11
C SER A 62 -25.64 -5.51 -17.71
N SER A 63 -24.33 -5.29 -17.61
CA SER A 63 -23.60 -5.31 -16.33
C SER A 63 -23.77 -4.00 -15.52
N GLY A 64 -23.45 -4.10 -14.23
CA GLY A 64 -23.16 -2.93 -13.39
C GLY A 64 -21.94 -2.15 -13.89
N ARG A 65 -21.52 -1.15 -13.10
CA ARG A 65 -20.35 -0.32 -13.40
C ARG A 65 -19.22 -0.71 -12.48
N ILE A 66 -18.00 -0.58 -12.98
CA ILE A 66 -16.78 -0.76 -12.20
C ILE A 66 -15.99 0.55 -12.19
N PRO A 67 -15.21 0.84 -11.15
CA PRO A 67 -14.34 2.00 -11.14
C PRO A 67 -13.22 1.86 -12.18
N THR A 68 -12.92 2.95 -12.87
CA THR A 68 -11.68 3.07 -13.66
C THR A 68 -10.51 3.46 -12.76
N ASP A 69 -9.29 3.46 -13.29
CA ASP A 69 -8.12 3.98 -12.57
C ASP A 69 -8.31 5.43 -12.11
N LYS A 70 -8.96 6.25 -12.93
CA LYS A 70 -9.34 7.62 -12.57
C LYS A 70 -10.38 7.66 -11.45
N GLY A 71 -11.36 6.75 -11.49
CA GLY A 71 -12.33 6.51 -10.41
C GLY A 71 -11.64 6.21 -9.08
N TYR A 72 -10.74 5.24 -9.07
CA TYR A 72 -9.96 4.87 -7.89
C TYR A 72 -9.07 6.00 -7.39
N ARG A 73 -8.34 6.66 -8.29
CA ARG A 73 -7.45 7.77 -7.92
C ARG A 73 -8.23 8.89 -7.25
N PHE A 74 -9.34 9.31 -7.85
CA PHE A 74 -10.17 10.37 -7.28
C PHE A 74 -10.76 9.97 -5.93
N TYR A 75 -11.20 8.73 -5.78
CA TYR A 75 -11.68 8.20 -4.52
C TYR A 75 -10.60 8.26 -3.42
N VAL A 76 -9.40 7.75 -3.69
CA VAL A 76 -8.28 7.75 -2.72
C VAL A 76 -7.88 9.17 -2.34
N ASP A 77 -7.80 10.08 -3.31
CA ASP A 77 -7.28 11.43 -3.09
C ASP A 77 -8.31 12.34 -2.39
N ASN A 78 -9.61 12.14 -2.60
CA ASN A 78 -10.65 13.12 -2.20
C ASN A 78 -11.78 12.57 -1.34
N LEU A 79 -12.10 11.26 -1.43
CA LEU A 79 -13.34 10.71 -0.87
C LEU A 79 -13.10 9.65 0.22
N MET A 80 -11.96 8.98 0.20
CA MET A 80 -11.64 7.91 1.12
C MET A 80 -11.42 8.46 2.53
N VAL A 81 -12.23 8.00 3.48
CA VAL A 81 -12.01 8.28 4.89
C VAL A 81 -10.75 7.53 5.32
N LYS A 82 -9.76 8.28 5.81
CA LYS A 82 -8.51 7.70 6.33
C LYS A 82 -8.81 6.93 7.60
N ASN A 83 -8.79 5.60 7.52
CA ASN A 83 -8.74 4.76 8.70
C ASN A 83 -7.32 4.78 9.26
N TYR A 84 -7.17 5.29 10.47
CA TYR A 84 -5.91 5.22 11.20
C TYR A 84 -5.77 3.87 11.87
N LEU A 85 -4.53 3.39 11.99
CA LEU A 85 -4.22 2.21 12.80
C LEU A 85 -4.72 2.43 14.24
N LYS A 86 -5.27 1.37 14.83
CA LYS A 86 -5.64 1.33 16.25
C LYS A 86 -4.38 1.50 17.10
N GLU A 87 -4.55 2.01 18.32
CA GLU A 87 -3.42 2.19 19.24
C GLU A 87 -2.71 0.86 19.58
N GLU A 88 -3.43 -0.25 19.57
CA GLU A 88 -2.87 -1.59 19.73
C GLU A 88 -1.94 -1.98 18.58
N GLU A 89 -2.38 -1.77 17.34
CA GLU A 89 -1.59 -2.05 16.13
C GLU A 89 -0.33 -1.19 16.11
N LYS A 90 -0.44 0.10 16.46
CA LYS A 90 0.72 1.00 16.59
C LYS A 90 1.73 0.48 17.62
N ARG A 91 1.25 0.02 18.79
CA ARG A 91 2.12 -0.53 19.83
C ARG A 91 2.81 -1.82 19.38
N GLU A 92 2.11 -2.71 18.69
CA GLU A 92 2.69 -3.94 18.14
C GLU A 92 3.82 -3.62 17.16
N ILE A 93 3.59 -2.68 16.23
CA ILE A 93 4.58 -2.21 15.26
C ILE A 93 5.83 -1.66 15.98
N ILE A 94 5.66 -0.82 17.00
CA ILE A 94 6.78 -0.26 17.77
C ILE A 94 7.58 -1.36 18.47
N GLN A 95 6.92 -2.38 19.03
CA GLN A 95 7.59 -3.48 19.72
C GLN A 95 8.39 -4.38 18.76
N ILE A 96 7.89 -4.58 17.54
CA ILE A 96 8.59 -5.30 16.48
C ILE A 96 9.93 -4.62 16.17
N TYR A 97 9.94 -3.29 15.97
CA TYR A 97 11.16 -2.56 15.63
C TYR A 97 12.13 -2.35 16.80
N LYS A 98 11.68 -2.38 18.05
CA LYS A 98 12.60 -2.33 19.22
C LYS A 98 13.56 -3.52 19.29
N LYS A 99 13.23 -4.64 18.64
CA LYS A 99 14.05 -5.85 18.62
C LYS A 99 15.05 -5.87 17.46
N SER A 100 14.77 -5.17 16.36
CA SER A 100 15.66 -5.13 15.20
C SER A 100 16.88 -4.26 15.49
N LYS A 101 18.08 -4.83 15.34
CA LYS A 101 19.35 -4.09 15.53
C LYS A 101 20.10 -3.84 14.24
N GLU A 102 19.82 -4.63 13.21
CA GLU A 102 20.53 -4.60 11.93
C GLU A 102 19.65 -4.02 10.83
N PHE A 103 20.24 -3.21 9.96
CA PHE A 103 19.54 -2.54 8.87
C PHE A 103 18.81 -3.52 7.95
N GLU A 104 19.47 -4.62 7.56
CA GLU A 104 18.89 -5.64 6.68
C GLU A 104 17.71 -6.38 7.36
N GLU A 105 17.83 -6.64 8.67
CA GLU A 105 16.76 -7.25 9.47
C GLU A 105 15.55 -6.31 9.55
N THR A 106 15.75 -5.02 9.80
CA THR A 106 14.68 -4.02 9.81
C THR A 106 13.95 -4.00 8.46
N MET A 107 14.68 -3.96 7.34
CA MET A 107 14.11 -3.98 5.99
C MET A 107 13.24 -5.21 5.74
N LYS A 108 13.73 -6.40 6.12
CA LYS A 108 13.01 -7.66 6.01
C LYS A 108 11.73 -7.67 6.86
N ILE A 109 11.83 -7.24 8.11
CA ILE A 109 10.69 -7.14 9.03
C ILE A 109 9.64 -6.17 8.48
N THR A 110 10.04 -5.02 7.94
CA THR A 110 9.12 -4.05 7.34
C THR A 110 8.36 -4.64 6.16
N SER A 111 9.04 -5.33 5.25
CA SER A 111 8.42 -6.00 4.10
C SER A 111 7.37 -7.04 4.54
N GLN A 112 7.72 -7.87 5.52
CA GLN A 112 6.82 -8.88 6.08
C GLN A 112 5.62 -8.26 6.80
N LEU A 113 5.84 -7.20 7.58
CA LEU A 113 4.79 -6.49 8.28
C LEU A 113 3.79 -5.84 7.30
N LEU A 114 4.28 -5.16 6.26
CA LEU A 114 3.42 -4.59 5.22
C LEU A 114 2.57 -5.65 4.55
N SER A 115 3.18 -6.79 4.22
CA SER A 115 2.48 -7.91 3.60
C SER A 115 1.38 -8.45 4.52
N LYS A 116 1.69 -8.68 5.80
CA LYS A 116 0.72 -9.16 6.80
C LYS A 116 -0.43 -8.17 7.06
N LEU A 117 -0.16 -6.87 7.08
CA LEU A 117 -1.19 -5.86 7.39
C LEU A 117 -2.13 -5.58 6.21
N THR A 118 -1.67 -5.85 4.98
CA THR A 118 -2.42 -5.47 3.77
C THR A 118 -2.92 -6.67 2.98
N ASP A 119 -2.53 -7.90 3.36
CA ASP A 119 -2.74 -9.12 2.57
C ASP A 119 -2.21 -8.99 1.12
N ASN A 120 -1.18 -8.18 0.92
CA ASN A 120 -0.56 -7.90 -0.38
C ASN A 120 0.95 -8.15 -0.35
N ILE A 121 1.63 -7.98 -1.49
CA ILE A 121 3.10 -8.04 -1.56
C ILE A 121 3.68 -6.78 -0.90
N GLY A 122 4.50 -6.97 0.14
CA GLY A 122 5.24 -5.89 0.79
C GLY A 122 6.64 -5.72 0.19
N VAL A 123 6.95 -4.55 -0.38
CA VAL A 123 8.27 -4.24 -0.93
C VAL A 123 8.84 -3.04 -0.20
N VAL A 124 10.11 -3.12 0.19
CA VAL A 124 10.83 -2.03 0.85
C VAL A 124 12.14 -1.82 0.10
N LEU A 125 12.37 -0.60 -0.36
CA LEU A 125 13.59 -0.23 -1.06
C LEU A 125 14.56 0.39 -0.07
N SER A 126 15.80 -0.11 -0.06
CA SER A 126 16.86 0.48 0.74
C SER A 126 17.05 1.93 0.30
N PRO A 127 17.16 2.91 1.21
CA PRO A 127 17.51 4.26 0.82
C PRO A 127 18.89 4.24 0.16
N VAL A 128 19.10 5.12 -0.81
CA VAL A 128 20.42 5.30 -1.41
C VAL A 128 21.27 6.03 -0.38
N ILE A 129 22.17 5.31 0.29
CA ILE A 129 23.05 5.87 1.30
C ILE A 129 24.22 6.56 0.59
N TYR A 130 24.07 7.87 0.36
CA TYR A 130 25.18 8.73 -0.07
C TYR A 130 26.00 9.12 1.17
N ASN A 131 27.33 8.98 1.10
CA ASN A 131 28.29 9.34 2.15
C ASN A 131 28.18 8.56 3.47
N ASP A 132 28.00 7.23 3.41
CA ASP A 132 28.15 6.44 4.64
C ASP A 132 29.61 6.49 5.14
N ILE A 133 29.77 6.64 6.45
CA ILE A 133 31.08 6.72 7.09
C ILE A 133 31.42 5.34 7.64
N VAL A 134 32.58 4.80 7.29
CA VAL A 134 33.05 3.56 7.91
C VAL A 134 33.38 3.84 9.37
N ARG A 135 32.69 3.16 10.29
CA ARG A 135 32.94 3.29 11.74
C ARG A 135 33.98 2.33 12.24
N ASN A 136 33.95 1.10 11.73
CA ASN A 136 34.83 0.05 12.20
C ASN A 136 35.16 -0.94 11.08
N ILE A 137 36.40 -1.42 11.06
CA ILE A 137 36.85 -2.53 10.22
C ILE A 137 37.53 -3.54 11.14
N GLN A 138 37.05 -4.77 11.15
CA GLN A 138 37.62 -5.88 11.90
C GLN A 138 38.15 -6.94 10.95
N PHE A 139 39.32 -7.46 11.28
CA PHE A 139 39.95 -8.58 10.58
C PHE A 139 40.04 -9.75 11.55
N VAL A 140 39.30 -10.82 11.26
CA VAL A 140 39.30 -12.04 12.07
C VAL A 140 40.02 -13.13 11.28
N PRO A 141 41.20 -13.61 11.71
CA PRO A 141 41.89 -14.70 11.02
C PRO A 141 41.07 -15.99 11.09
N VAL A 142 40.98 -16.70 9.96
CA VAL A 142 40.23 -17.96 9.81
C VAL A 142 41.12 -19.03 9.21
N GLY A 143 41.84 -19.75 10.08
CA GLY A 143 42.87 -20.71 9.66
C GLY A 143 44.13 -20.01 9.17
N ASN A 144 44.91 -20.69 8.32
CA ASN A 144 46.29 -20.28 8.04
C ASN A 144 46.44 -19.29 6.87
N SER A 145 45.45 -19.18 5.98
CA SER A 145 45.54 -18.39 4.74
C SER A 145 44.28 -17.60 4.43
N ARG A 146 43.45 -17.31 5.43
CA ARG A 146 42.20 -16.55 5.24
C ARG A 146 41.94 -15.59 6.38
N VAL A 147 41.30 -14.47 6.05
CA VAL A 147 40.79 -13.49 7.01
C VAL A 147 39.36 -13.13 6.65
N LEU A 148 38.48 -13.19 7.65
CA LEU A 148 37.14 -12.62 7.58
C LEU A 148 37.26 -11.12 7.85
N THR A 149 36.96 -10.32 6.84
CA THR A 149 36.88 -8.86 6.95
C THR A 149 35.44 -8.48 7.25
N ILE A 150 35.23 -7.76 8.35
CA ILE A 150 33.93 -7.25 8.76
C ILE A 150 34.00 -5.73 8.75
N LEU A 151 33.18 -5.08 7.94
CA LEU A 151 33.08 -3.63 7.84
C LEU A 151 31.74 -3.18 8.41
N VAL A 152 31.78 -2.24 9.35
CA VAL A 152 30.59 -1.65 9.98
C VAL A 152 30.55 -0.17 9.66
N THR A 153 29.44 0.31 9.12
CA THR A 153 29.26 1.71 8.75
C THR A 153 28.48 2.51 9.82
N GLY A 154 28.37 3.83 9.60
CA GLY A 154 27.62 4.75 10.45
C GLY A 154 26.12 4.47 10.47
N THR A 155 25.58 3.96 9.36
CA THR A 155 24.18 3.52 9.26
C THR A 155 23.93 2.15 9.90
N GLY A 156 24.98 1.45 10.35
CA GLY A 156 24.88 0.11 10.91
C GLY A 156 24.84 -1.00 9.87
N LEU A 157 25.15 -0.71 8.60
CA LEU A 157 25.39 -1.76 7.62
C LEU A 157 26.63 -2.57 8.03
N VAL A 158 26.50 -3.89 7.96
CA VAL A 158 27.58 -4.83 8.20
C VAL A 158 27.88 -5.57 6.91
N CYS A 159 29.09 -5.39 6.37
CA CYS A 159 29.56 -6.13 5.22
C CYS A 159 30.63 -7.12 5.67
N GLN A 160 30.45 -8.40 5.33
CA GLN A 160 31.43 -9.44 5.62
C GLN A 160 31.97 -10.05 4.34
N LYS A 161 33.30 -10.23 4.28
CA LYS A 161 33.96 -10.89 3.15
C LYS A 161 35.12 -11.73 3.65
N LEU A 162 35.15 -13.00 3.26
CA LEU A 162 36.30 -13.88 3.47
C LEU A 162 37.33 -13.63 2.37
N ILE A 163 38.55 -13.28 2.75
CA ILE A 163 39.65 -12.97 1.84
C ILE A 163 40.76 -13.99 2.06
N ASN A 164 41.31 -14.55 0.98
CA ASN A 164 42.49 -15.40 1.06
C ASN A 164 43.75 -14.53 1.13
N ILE A 165 44.64 -14.83 2.06
CA ILE A 165 45.97 -14.24 2.15
C ILE A 165 46.92 -15.26 1.51
N SER A 166 47.45 -14.90 0.35
CA SER A 166 48.44 -15.69 -0.40
C SER A 166 49.84 -15.35 0.09
#